data_AF-A0A1H0U3F0-F1
#
_entry.id   AF-A0A1H0U3F0-F1
#
_cell.length_a   1.000
_cell.length_b   1.000
_cell.length_c   1.000
_cell.angle_alpha   90.00
_cell.angle_beta   90.00
_cell.angle_gamma   90.00
#
_symmetry.space_group_name_H-M   'P 1'
#
loop_
_entity.id
_entity.type
_entity.pdbx_description
1 polymer ?
#
loop_
_entity_poly.entity_id
_entity_poly.type
_entity_poly.pdbx_seq_one_letter_code
_entity_poly.pdbx_strand_id
1 'polypeptide(L)' 'MRITYVGQYRAVEVPALGLTAEHGKPIEVPDDAARHLLRQPRNWAEAKPEKTKSKTETSEGSDQ' A
#
# COMPACT_ATOMS: atom_id res chain seq x y z
N MET A 1 5.00 9.20 -5.87
CA MET A 1 5.59 9.38 -4.51
C MET A 1 5.49 8.06 -3.75
N ARG A 2 6.39 7.79 -2.79
CA ARG A 2 6.31 6.59 -1.92
C ARG A 2 5.79 6.97 -0.55
N ILE A 3 4.80 6.22 -0.05
CA ILE A 3 4.25 6.40 1.30
C ILE A 3 4.35 5.09 2.09
N THR A 4 4.63 5.20 3.37
CA THR A 4 4.70 4.04 4.28
C THR A 4 3.61 4.20 5.33
N TYR A 5 2.75 3.19 5.46
CA TYR A 5 1.79 3.15 6.55
C TYR A 5 2.48 2.72 7.85
N VAL A 6 2.36 3.53 8.90
CA VAL A 6 3.00 3.32 10.22
C VAL A 6 1.99 3.29 11.37
N GLY A 7 0.72 2.99 11.08
CA GLY A 7 -0.33 2.90 12.09
C GLY A 7 -0.36 1.54 12.80
N GLN A 8 -1.31 1.38 13.72
CA GLN A 8 -1.39 0.19 14.59
C GLN A 8 -1.82 -1.11 13.89
N TYR A 9 -2.46 -1.02 12.71
CA TYR A 9 -2.96 -2.19 12.00
C TYR A 9 -1.85 -2.84 11.17
N ARG A 10 -1.96 -4.14 10.87
CA ARG A 10 -1.00 -4.82 9.97
C ARG A 10 -1.11 -4.34 8.53
N ALA A 11 -2.32 -4.03 8.10
CA ALA A 11 -2.62 -3.53 6.78
C ALA A 11 -3.92 -2.73 6.81
N VAL A 12 -4.02 -1.74 5.95
CA VAL A 12 -5.19 -0.87 5.82
C VAL A 12 -5.58 -0.74 4.36
N GLU A 13 -6.89 -0.72 4.10
CA GLU A 13 -7.39 -0.48 2.75
C GLU A 13 -7.30 1.01 2.43
N VAL A 14 -6.92 1.33 1.20
CA VAL A 14 -6.82 2.68 0.68
C VAL A 14 -7.88 2.86 -0.41
N PRO A 15 -9.10 3.33 -0.06
CA PRO A 15 -10.22 3.36 -1.01
C PRO A 15 -9.96 4.25 -2.23
N ALA A 16 -9.20 5.34 -2.05
CA ALA A 16 -8.85 6.26 -3.13
C ALA A 16 -8.03 5.60 -4.25
N LEU A 17 -7.39 4.47 -3.95
CA LEU A 17 -6.49 3.75 -4.85
C LEU A 17 -6.91 2.30 -5.09
N GLY A 18 -7.92 1.81 -4.36
CA GLY A 18 -8.35 0.40 -4.42
C GLY A 18 -7.24 -0.59 -4.09
N LEU A 19 -6.32 -0.22 -3.18
CA LEU A 19 -5.17 -1.04 -2.79
C LEU A 19 -5.06 -1.20 -1.28
N THR A 20 -4.23 -2.15 -0.85
CA THR A 20 -3.92 -2.38 0.55
C THR A 20 -2.53 -1.86 0.89
N ALA A 21 -2.43 -0.96 1.86
CA ALA A 21 -1.15 -0.50 2.40
C ALA A 21 -0.76 -1.37 3.61
N GLU A 22 0.35 -2.09 3.49
CA GLU A 22 0.90 -2.89 4.59
C GLU A 22 1.74 -2.03 5.55
N HIS A 23 1.71 -2.36 6.84
CA HIS A 23 2.49 -1.68 7.85
C HIS A 23 3.99 -1.81 7.62
N GLY A 24 4.69 -0.68 7.60
CA GLY A 24 6.14 -0.63 7.41
C GLY A 24 6.60 -0.91 5.98
N LYS A 25 5.70 -1.26 5.05
CA LYS A 25 6.04 -1.41 3.63
C LYS A 25 5.73 -0.12 2.86
N PRO A 26 6.70 0.44 2.13
CA PRO A 26 6.44 1.56 1.24
C PRO A 26 5.61 1.10 0.04
N ILE A 27 4.54 1.82 -0.26
CA ILE A 27 3.74 1.66 -1.48
C ILE A 27 3.96 2.87 -2.39
N GLU A 28 3.93 2.62 -3.70
CA GLU A 28 4.05 3.67 -4.70
C GLU A 28 2.67 4.21 -5.06
N VAL A 29 2.49 5.51 -4.89
CA VAL A 29 1.21 6.17 -5.10
C VAL A 29 1.36 7.41 -6.00
N PRO A 30 0.34 7.75 -6.80
CA PRO A 30 0.27 9.01 -7.52
C PRO A 30 0.33 10.20 -6.56
N ASP A 31 0.94 11.30 -7.01
CA ASP A 31 1.10 12.50 -6.18
C ASP A 31 -0.24 13.10 -5.73
N ASP A 32 -1.23 13.04 -6.62
CA ASP A 32 -2.59 13.49 -6.36
C ASP A 32 -3.23 12.69 -5.20
N ALA A 33 -3.16 11.36 -5.27
CA ALA A 33 -3.66 10.48 -4.22
C ALA A 33 -2.90 10.64 -2.90
N ALA A 34 -1.57 10.85 -2.94
CA ALA A 34 -0.76 11.05 -1.73
C ALA A 34 -1.25 12.25 -0.91
N ARG A 35 -1.64 13.35 -1.57
CA ARG A 35 -2.20 14.55 -0.91
C ARG A 35 -3.51 14.24 -0.19
N HIS A 36 -4.34 13.37 -0.76
CA HIS A 36 -5.60 12.94 -0.15
C HIS A 36 -5.40 12.01 1.04
N LEU A 37 -4.35 11.19 1.05
CA LEU A 37 -4.05 10.25 2.14
C LEU A 37 -3.49 10.92 3.40
N LEU A 38 -2.71 11.98 3.24
CA LEU A 38 -2.18 12.77 4.36
C LEU A 38 -3.27 13.42 5.22
N ARG A 39 -4.48 13.63 4.66
CA ARG A 39 -5.59 14.33 5.32
C ARG A 39 -6.63 13.39 5.95
N GLN A 40 -6.27 12.15 6.27
CA GLN A 40 -7.20 11.15 6.82
C GLN A 40 -6.91 10.82 8.30
N PRO A 41 -7.37 11.64 9.26
CA PRO A 41 -7.09 11.41 10.68
C PRO A 41 -7.96 10.32 11.35
N ARG A 42 -9.06 9.86 10.72
CA ARG A 42 -10.04 8.97 11.40
C ARG A 42 -10.62 7.81 10.58
N ASN A 43 -10.29 7.69 9.30
CA ASN A 43 -11.02 6.79 8.39
C ASN A 43 -10.18 5.61 7.87
N TRP A 44 -9.05 5.30 8.52
CA TRP A 44 -8.29 4.09 8.21
C TRP A 44 -9.05 2.88 8.73
N ALA A 45 -9.53 2.03 7.81
CA ALA A 45 -10.15 0.77 8.15
C ALA A 45 -9.13 -0.37 8.02
N GLU A 46 -9.17 -1.31 8.96
CA GLU A 46 -8.40 -2.55 8.86
C GLU A 46 -8.75 -3.24 7.54
N ALA A 47 -7.72 -3.56 6.75
CA ALA A 47 -7.94 -4.28 5.50
C ALA A 47 -8.55 -5.63 5.83
N LYS A 48 -9.72 -5.93 5.25
CA LYS A 48 -10.20 -7.32 5.25
C LYS A 48 -9.16 -8.14 4.49
N PRO A 49 -8.75 -9.30 4.99
CA PRO A 49 -7.75 -10.12 4.32
C PRO A 49 -8.31 -10.61 2.98
N GLU A 50 -8.11 -9.84 1.91
CA GLU A 50 -8.14 -10.39 0.57
C GLU A 50 -6.89 -11.23 0.39
N LYS A 51 -7.13 -12.49 0.01
CA LYS A 51 -6.11 -13.50 -0.22
C LYS A 51 -4.99 -12.92 -1.08
N THR A 52 -3.85 -12.74 -0.44
CA THR A 52 -2.58 -12.30 -1.00
C THR A 52 -2.32 -13.01 -2.33
N LYS A 53 -2.52 -12.33 -3.45
CA LYS A 53 -1.76 -12.65 -4.67
C LYS A 53 -0.41 -11.99 -4.53
N SER A 54 0.47 -12.66 -3.78
CA SER A 54 1.91 -12.46 -3.91
C SER A 54 2.26 -12.77 -5.36
N LYS A 55 2.41 -11.75 -6.20
CA LYS A 55 3.23 -11.87 -7.40
C LYS A 55 4.33 -10.82 -7.31
N THR A 56 5.27 -11.13 -6.43
CA THR A 56 6.66 -10.78 -6.63
C THR A 56 7.10 -11.45 -7.92
N GLU A 57 7.06 -10.73 -9.04
CA GLU A 57 7.95 -11.02 -10.16
C GLU A 57 8.86 -9.81 -10.31
N THR A 58 9.91 -9.85 -9.50
CA THR A 58 11.13 -9.07 -9.69
C THR A 58 11.73 -9.42 -11.04
N SER A 59 12.13 -8.37 -11.76
CA SER A 59 12.91 -8.37 -12.99
C SER A 59 14.25 -9.13 -12.88
N GLU A 60 14.76 -9.53 -14.05
CA GLU A 60 16.18 -9.44 -14.47
C GLU A 60 17.12 -10.67 -14.29
N GLY A 61 17.61 -11.21 -15.43
CA GLY A 61 19.05 -11.46 -15.64
C GLY A 61 19.60 -12.92 -15.76
N SER A 62 20.46 -13.11 -16.78
CA SER A 62 21.52 -14.13 -16.99
C SER A 62 21.12 -15.53 -17.52
N ASP A 63 21.44 -15.88 -18.77
CA ASP A 63 22.75 -16.28 -19.34
C ASP A 63 23.11 -17.75 -19.05
N GLN A 64 22.87 -18.64 -20.04
CA GLN A 64 23.83 -19.63 -20.58
C GLN A 64 23.22 -20.40 -21.76
#